data_AF-A0AA96JN54-F1
#
_entry.id   AF-A0AA96JN54-F1
#
_cell.length_a   1.000
_cell.length_b   1.000
_cell.length_c   1.000
_cell.angle_alpha   90.00
_cell.angle_beta   90.00
_cell.angle_gamma   90.00
#
_symmetry.space_group_name_H-M   'P 1'
#
loop_
_entity.id
_entity.type
_entity.pdbx_description
1 polymer ?
#
loop_
_entity_poly.entity_id
_entity_poly.type
_entity_poly.pdbx_seq_one_letter_code
_entity_poly.pdbx_strand_id
1 'polypeptide(L)'
;MNDLTNPLEEALTAATGDVGTVAERCRAAGGLLRVTLGELRAEVGYRRLGKYVLEELPERLTEEGLGWFPTWRLSPRDNGEPRKDHDVWVFIRDGGLRCQIIDAIQAPDGSDVPAVLNGLLKGRPQDLSPERKLGLIREILGL
;
A
#
# COMPACT_ATOMS: atom_id res chain seq x y z
N MET A 1 34.47 8.45 23.44
CA MET A 1 33.86 7.52 22.47
C MET A 1 32.38 7.51 22.79
N ASN A 2 31.61 8.32 22.04
CA ASN A 2 30.19 8.51 22.27
C ASN A 2 29.43 7.42 21.53
N ASP A 3 28.86 6.47 22.27
CA ASP A 3 27.68 5.71 21.81
C ASP A 3 26.45 6.55 22.18
N LEU A 4 26.11 7.48 21.29
CA LEU A 4 24.80 8.16 21.31
C LEU A 4 23.88 7.34 20.41
N THR A 5 23.48 6.16 20.88
CA THR A 5 22.34 5.46 20.28
C THR A 5 21.11 6.34 20.54
N ASN A 6 20.54 6.87 19.48
CA ASN A 6 19.46 7.83 19.53
C ASN A 6 18.21 7.13 20.10
N PRO A 7 17.61 7.56 21.22
CA PRO A 7 16.40 6.95 21.77
C PRO A 7 15.19 7.04 20.81
N LEU A 8 15.28 7.85 19.75
CA LEU A 8 14.31 7.87 18.66
C LEU A 8 14.43 6.67 17.70
N GLU A 9 15.60 6.03 17.58
CA GLU A 9 15.78 4.80 16.80
C GLU A 9 15.24 3.57 17.52
N GLU A 10 15.34 3.52 18.86
CA GLU A 10 14.65 2.50 19.67
C GLU A 10 13.12 2.71 19.65
N ALA A 11 12.63 3.95 19.66
CA ALA A 11 11.20 4.22 19.53
C ALA A 11 10.62 3.79 18.17
N LEU A 12 11.41 3.82 17.09
CA LEU A 12 10.99 3.36 15.77
C LEU A 12 11.00 1.82 15.63
N THR A 13 11.81 1.12 16.44
CA THR A 13 11.91 -0.35 16.45
C THR A 13 11.05 -1.01 17.54
N ALA A 14 10.61 -0.25 18.55
CA ALA A 14 9.74 -0.68 19.65
C ALA A 14 8.24 -0.58 19.37
N ALA A 15 7.81 -0.19 18.15
CA ALA A 15 6.43 -0.36 17.70
C ALA A 15 6.14 -1.83 17.29
N THR A 16 6.65 -2.77 18.08
CA THR A 16 6.37 -4.21 17.99
C THR A 16 5.12 -4.49 18.79
N GLY A 17 3.96 -4.22 18.20
CA GLY A 17 2.67 -4.51 18.81
C GLY A 17 1.50 -3.75 18.20
N ASP A 18 1.45 -3.62 16.87
CA ASP A 18 0.23 -3.14 16.24
C ASP A 18 -0.76 -4.32 16.20
N VAL A 19 -1.61 -4.38 17.24
CA VAL A 19 -2.61 -5.43 17.43
C VAL A 19 -3.73 -5.19 16.42
N GLY A 20 -3.58 -5.76 15.22
CA GLY A 20 -4.62 -5.74 14.20
C GLY A 20 -4.21 -6.41 12.88
N THR A 21 -5.19 -6.78 12.08
CA THR A 21 -4.97 -7.34 10.73
C THR A 21 -4.37 -6.27 9.80
N VAL A 22 -3.71 -6.65 8.70
CA VAL A 22 -3.27 -5.68 7.67
C VAL A 22 -4.43 -4.83 7.19
N ALA A 23 -5.65 -5.38 7.13
CA ALA A 23 -6.84 -4.64 6.77
C ALA A 23 -7.15 -3.51 7.76
N GLU A 24 -7.13 -3.79 9.06
CA GLU A 24 -7.33 -2.80 10.13
C GLU A 24 -6.26 -1.71 10.10
N ARG A 25 -4.98 -2.12 9.99
CA ARG A 25 -3.84 -1.20 9.89
C ARG A 25 -3.95 -0.32 8.65
N CYS A 26 -4.37 -0.88 7.52
CA CYS A 26 -4.58 -0.13 6.28
C CYS A 26 -5.67 0.94 6.44
N ARG A 27 -6.79 0.59 7.07
CA ARG A 27 -7.87 1.54 7.39
C ARG A 27 -7.40 2.64 8.34
N ALA A 28 -6.67 2.29 9.39
CA ALA A 28 -6.10 3.24 10.32
C ALA A 28 -5.09 4.20 9.66
N ALA A 29 -4.36 3.74 8.63
CA ALA A 29 -3.40 4.53 7.87
C ALA A 29 -4.02 5.39 6.74
N GLY A 30 -5.33 5.58 6.71
CA GLY A 30 -6.00 6.37 5.64
C GLY A 30 -6.18 5.60 4.33
N GLY A 31 -6.15 4.27 4.39
CA GLY A 31 -6.44 3.35 3.30
C GLY A 31 -5.28 3.06 2.35
N LEU A 32 -4.04 3.36 2.76
CA LEU A 32 -2.82 2.98 2.05
C LEU A 32 -1.74 2.65 3.09
N LEU A 33 -1.19 1.44 3.02
CA LEU A 33 -0.20 0.95 3.95
C LEU A 33 0.92 0.21 3.22
N ARG A 34 2.16 0.46 3.62
CA ARG A 34 3.30 -0.36 3.19
C ARG A 34 3.51 -1.48 4.18
N VAL A 35 3.60 -2.70 3.68
CA VAL A 35 3.84 -3.91 4.47
C VAL A 35 4.92 -4.75 3.78
N THR A 36 5.48 -5.68 4.54
CA THR A 36 6.42 -6.67 4.01
C THR A 36 5.70 -7.98 3.67
N LEU A 37 6.26 -8.77 2.75
CA LEU A 37 5.76 -10.13 2.49
C LEU A 37 5.84 -11.02 3.75
N GLY A 38 6.79 -10.74 4.64
CA GLY A 38 6.92 -11.41 5.93
C GLY A 38 5.72 -11.20 6.84
N GLU A 39 5.19 -9.97 6.89
CA GLU A 39 3.98 -9.61 7.64
C GLU A 39 2.73 -10.24 7.04
N LEU A 40 2.53 -10.10 5.72
CA LEU A 40 1.39 -10.71 5.03
C LEU A 40 1.33 -12.22 5.25
N ARG A 41 2.48 -12.90 5.11
CA ARG A 41 2.60 -14.34 5.39
C ARG A 41 2.27 -14.68 6.85
N ALA A 42 2.69 -13.85 7.80
CA ALA A 42 2.42 -14.10 9.21
C ALA A 42 0.92 -14.02 9.52
N GLU A 43 0.21 -13.08 8.89
CA GLU A 43 -1.24 -12.91 9.03
C GLU A 43 -2.03 -14.13 8.55
N VAL A 44 -1.64 -14.70 7.41
CA VAL A 44 -2.26 -15.93 6.90
C VAL A 44 -1.76 -17.21 7.60
N GLY A 45 -0.93 -17.09 8.65
CA GLY A 45 -0.50 -18.21 9.49
C GLY A 45 0.60 -19.11 8.90
N TYR A 46 1.24 -18.71 7.81
CA TYR A 46 2.25 -19.54 7.13
C TYR A 46 3.65 -19.37 7.71
N ARG A 47 4.41 -20.47 7.82
CA ARG A 47 5.81 -20.45 8.33
C ARG A 47 6.89 -20.17 7.28
N ARG A 48 6.59 -20.35 5.99
CA ARG A 48 7.53 -20.11 4.89
C ARG A 48 6.87 -19.28 3.81
N LEU A 49 7.64 -18.43 3.15
CA LEU A 49 7.22 -17.69 1.97
C LEU A 49 7.58 -18.53 0.75
N GLY A 50 6.59 -18.92 -0.05
CA GLY A 50 6.79 -19.77 -1.22
C GLY A 50 5.66 -19.57 -2.22
N LYS A 51 5.77 -20.25 -3.37
CA LYS A 51 4.86 -20.09 -4.50
C LYS A 51 3.38 -20.14 -4.11
N TYR A 52 2.97 -21.16 -3.36
CA TYR A 52 1.59 -21.33 -2.90
C TYR A 52 1.10 -20.20 -1.99
N VAL A 53 1.99 -19.66 -1.15
CA VAL A 53 1.63 -18.52 -0.30
C VAL A 53 1.43 -17.26 -1.15
N LEU A 54 2.24 -17.06 -2.19
CA LEU A 54 2.02 -15.95 -3.12
C LEU A 54 0.71 -16.09 -3.91
N GLU A 55 0.23 -17.31 -4.17
CA GLU A 55 -1.08 -17.54 -4.81
C GLU A 55 -2.23 -17.19 -3.85
N GLU A 56 -2.12 -17.55 -2.56
CA GLU A 56 -3.19 -17.32 -1.57
C GLU A 56 -3.26 -15.86 -1.08
N LEU A 57 -2.14 -15.15 -0.96
CA LEU A 57 -2.12 -13.78 -0.44
C LEU A 57 -3.05 -12.81 -1.21
N PRO A 58 -3.03 -12.77 -2.56
CA PRO A 58 -4.01 -12.04 -3.37
C PRO A 58 -5.48 -12.31 -3.02
N GLU A 59 -5.83 -13.59 -2.83
CA GLU A 59 -7.20 -14.00 -2.53
C GLU A 59 -7.63 -13.46 -1.16
N ARG A 60 -6.77 -13.61 -0.15
CA ARG A 60 -7.00 -13.10 1.21
C ARG A 60 -7.14 -11.59 1.26
N LEU A 61 -6.26 -10.87 0.58
CA LEU A 61 -6.35 -9.41 0.48
C LEU A 61 -7.68 -9.00 -0.19
N THR A 62 -8.11 -9.72 -1.22
CA THR A 62 -9.37 -9.45 -1.90
C THR A 62 -10.59 -9.71 -1.02
N GLU A 63 -10.60 -10.81 -0.24
CA GLU A 63 -11.65 -11.12 0.74
C GLU A 63 -11.82 -9.99 1.78
N GLU A 64 -10.72 -9.34 2.16
CA GLU A 64 -10.69 -8.21 3.10
C GLU A 64 -11.03 -6.84 2.45
N GLY A 65 -11.34 -6.83 1.14
CA GLY A 65 -11.62 -5.60 0.38
C GLY A 65 -10.37 -4.76 0.12
N LEU A 66 -9.21 -5.40 0.02
CA LEU A 66 -7.92 -4.76 -0.22
C LEU A 66 -7.40 -5.06 -1.63
N GLY A 67 -6.61 -4.13 -2.15
CA GLY A 67 -5.79 -4.28 -3.34
C GLY A 67 -4.32 -4.14 -2.98
N TRP A 68 -3.43 -4.49 -3.91
CA TRP A 68 -1.99 -4.36 -3.72
C TRP A 68 -1.30 -3.82 -4.97
N PHE A 69 -0.12 -3.23 -4.75
CA PHE A 69 0.80 -2.90 -5.82
C PHE A 69 2.27 -2.95 -5.33
N PRO A 70 3.21 -3.30 -6.21
CA PRO A 70 2.99 -3.74 -7.59
C PRO A 70 2.50 -5.20 -7.67
N THR A 71 1.68 -5.54 -8.67
CA THR A 71 1.09 -6.88 -8.87
C THR A 71 2.12 -8.00 -8.94
N TRP A 72 3.24 -7.76 -9.63
CA TRP A 72 4.32 -8.75 -9.78
C TRP A 72 4.92 -9.22 -8.45
N ARG A 73 4.77 -8.44 -7.37
CA ARG A 73 5.28 -8.82 -6.05
C ARG A 73 4.57 -10.03 -5.46
N LEU A 74 3.27 -10.18 -5.72
CA LEU A 74 2.47 -11.33 -5.30
C LEU A 74 2.25 -12.33 -6.44
N SER A 75 2.89 -12.13 -7.60
CA SER A 75 2.82 -13.09 -8.70
C SER A 75 3.86 -14.18 -8.50
N PRO A 76 3.48 -15.46 -8.35
CA PRO A 76 4.45 -16.54 -8.25
C PRO A 76 5.19 -16.80 -9.57
N ARG A 77 4.67 -16.29 -10.69
CA ARG A 77 5.33 -16.33 -11.99
C ARG A 77 6.46 -15.31 -12.09
N ASP A 78 6.25 -14.12 -11.53
CA ASP A 78 7.18 -12.98 -11.68
C ASP A 78 8.11 -12.82 -10.47
N ASN A 79 7.70 -13.31 -9.30
CA ASN A 79 8.49 -13.32 -8.07
C ASN A 79 8.87 -14.76 -7.68
N GLY A 80 9.82 -15.33 -8.44
CA GLY A 80 10.29 -16.70 -8.23
C GLY A 80 11.10 -16.92 -6.94
N GLU A 81 11.67 -15.84 -6.38
CA GLU A 81 12.44 -15.86 -5.12
C GLU A 81 11.88 -14.81 -4.14
N PRO A 82 10.69 -15.05 -3.56
CA PRO A 82 10.09 -14.09 -2.66
C PRO A 82 10.88 -14.03 -1.34
N ARG A 83 11.19 -12.81 -0.88
CA ARG A 83 11.88 -12.57 0.39
C ARG A 83 10.98 -11.85 1.37
N LYS A 84 11.13 -12.17 2.66
CA LYS A 84 10.28 -11.66 3.75
C LYS A 84 10.36 -10.14 3.92
N ASP A 85 11.47 -9.54 3.52
CA ASP A 85 11.80 -8.12 3.59
C ASP A 85 11.39 -7.35 2.32
N HIS A 86 10.83 -8.03 1.31
CA HIS A 86 10.27 -7.34 0.16
C HIS A 86 9.01 -6.57 0.55
N ASP A 87 9.01 -5.28 0.21
CA ASP A 87 7.87 -4.39 0.40
C ASP A 87 6.79 -4.61 -0.67
N VAL A 88 5.54 -4.48 -0.23
CA VAL A 88 4.34 -4.36 -1.05
C VAL A 88 3.42 -3.29 -0.45
N TRP A 89 2.78 -2.51 -1.30
CA TRP A 89 1.75 -1.57 -0.88
C TRP A 89 0.39 -2.25 -0.91
N VAL A 90 -0.40 -2.04 0.13
CA VAL A 90 -1.76 -2.52 0.26
C VAL A 90 -2.67 -1.31 0.42
N PHE A 91 -3.84 -1.32 -0.23
CA PHE A 91 -4.79 -0.21 -0.22
C PHE A 91 -6.24 -0.70 -0.17
N ILE A 92 -7.16 0.11 0.32
CA ILE A 92 -8.59 -0.22 0.35
C ILE A 92 -9.16 -0.13 -1.07
N ARG A 93 -9.93 -1.14 -1.50
CA ARG A 93 -10.67 -1.16 -2.78
C ARG A 93 -12.05 -0.53 -2.61
N ASP A 94 -12.08 0.78 -2.39
CA ASP A 94 -13.31 1.57 -2.22
C ASP A 94 -13.89 2.13 -3.53
N GLY A 95 -13.25 1.86 -4.68
CA GLY A 95 -13.62 2.40 -5.98
C GLY A 95 -13.27 3.89 -6.17
N GLY A 96 -12.63 4.51 -5.18
CA GLY A 96 -12.20 5.90 -5.20
C GLY A 96 -11.06 6.16 -6.19
N LEU A 97 -10.70 7.43 -6.31
CA LEU A 97 -9.69 7.91 -7.27
C LEU A 97 -8.33 7.20 -7.11
N ARG A 98 -7.94 6.84 -5.87
CA ARG A 98 -6.72 6.07 -5.59
C ARG A 98 -6.73 4.72 -6.31
N CYS A 99 -7.83 3.96 -6.18
CA CYS A 99 -8.00 2.68 -6.84
C CYS A 99 -7.90 2.83 -8.36
N GLN A 100 -8.61 3.83 -8.91
CA GLN A 100 -8.63 4.09 -10.35
C GLN A 100 -7.23 4.43 -10.90
N ILE A 101 -6.45 5.24 -10.18
CA ILE A 101 -5.07 5.58 -10.58
C ILE A 101 -4.17 4.37 -10.54
N ILE A 102 -4.23 3.59 -9.46
CA ILE A 102 -3.41 2.38 -9.30
C ILE A 102 -3.75 1.38 -10.42
N ASP A 103 -5.04 1.20 -10.71
CA ASP A 103 -5.50 0.32 -11.80
C ASP A 103 -5.03 0.82 -13.17
N ALA A 104 -5.12 2.12 -13.43
CA ALA A 104 -4.64 2.72 -14.67
C ALA A 104 -3.12 2.56 -14.88
N ILE A 105 -2.33 2.56 -13.80
CA ILE A 105 -0.88 2.35 -13.87
C ILE A 105 -0.53 0.87 -14.03
N GLN A 106 -1.20 -0.02 -13.27
CA GLN A 106 -0.87 -1.45 -13.26
C GLN A 106 -1.47 -2.22 -14.45
N ALA A 107 -2.63 -1.79 -14.96
CA ALA A 107 -3.37 -2.43 -16.04
C ALA A 107 -3.96 -1.36 -16.99
N PRO A 108 -3.11 -0.64 -17.74
CA PRO A 108 -3.53 0.48 -18.58
C PRO A 108 -4.53 0.05 -19.67
N ASP A 109 -4.38 -1.15 -20.23
CA ASP A 109 -5.27 -1.66 -21.30
C ASP A 109 -6.72 -1.84 -20.83
N GLY A 110 -6.95 -1.99 -19.52
CA GLY A 110 -8.27 -2.13 -18.91
C GLY A 110 -8.87 -0.83 -18.37
N SER A 111 -8.17 0.30 -18.55
CA SER A 111 -8.54 1.59 -17.94
C SER A 111 -8.58 2.72 -18.97
N ASP A 112 -9.51 3.66 -18.81
CA ASP A 112 -9.44 4.94 -19.53
C ASP A 112 -8.36 5.82 -18.88
N VAL A 113 -7.10 5.52 -19.19
CA VAL A 113 -5.92 6.19 -18.60
C VAL A 113 -6.01 7.72 -18.77
N PRO A 114 -6.31 8.27 -19.97
CA PRO A 114 -6.49 9.71 -20.12
C PRO A 114 -7.59 10.25 -19.21
N ALA A 115 -8.77 9.62 -19.11
CA ALA A 115 -9.84 10.12 -18.24
C ALA A 115 -9.47 10.08 -16.76
N VAL A 116 -8.81 9.02 -16.28
CA VAL A 116 -8.36 8.88 -14.89
C VAL A 116 -7.29 9.93 -14.56
N LEU A 117 -6.28 10.09 -15.42
CA LEU A 117 -5.22 11.07 -15.23
C LEU A 117 -5.71 12.51 -15.42
N ASN A 118 -6.65 12.75 -16.33
CA ASN A 118 -7.31 14.06 -16.44
C ASN A 118 -8.25 14.30 -15.26
N GLY A 119 -8.83 13.26 -14.66
CA GLY A 119 -9.59 13.33 -13.41
C GLY A 119 -8.75 13.86 -12.25
N LEU A 120 -7.47 13.48 -12.15
CA LEU A 120 -6.51 14.08 -11.23
C LEU A 120 -6.32 15.59 -11.45
N LEU A 121 -6.44 16.05 -12.70
CA LEU A 121 -6.33 17.46 -13.09
C LEU A 121 -7.66 18.21 -12.97
N LYS A 122 -8.80 17.51 -13.07
CA LYS A 122 -10.14 18.08 -13.02
C LYS A 122 -10.44 18.53 -11.58
N GLY A 123 -10.20 19.81 -11.32
CA GLY A 123 -10.27 20.41 -9.98
C GLY A 123 -8.94 20.94 -9.45
N ARG A 124 -7.85 20.82 -10.23
CA ARG A 124 -6.58 21.51 -9.95
C ARG A 124 -6.48 22.77 -10.83
N PRO A 125 -6.77 23.97 -10.29
CA PRO A 125 -6.33 25.21 -10.91
C PRO A 125 -4.83 25.09 -11.21
N GLN A 126 -4.42 25.41 -12.44
CA GLN A 126 -2.99 25.45 -12.77
C GLN A 126 -2.24 26.49 -11.91
N ASP A 127 -2.99 27.42 -11.30
CA ASP A 127 -2.52 28.44 -10.36
C ASP A 127 -3.08 28.24 -8.93
N LEU A 128 -2.80 27.10 -8.31
CA LEU A 128 -3.14 26.90 -6.90
C LEU A 128 -2.20 27.70 -5.99
N SER A 129 -2.77 28.59 -5.17
CA SER A 129 -2.02 29.24 -4.08
C SER A 129 -1.42 28.19 -3.13
N PRO A 130 -0.31 28.48 -2.43
CA PRO A 130 0.34 27.55 -1.50
C PRO A 130 -0.63 26.92 -0.48
N GLU A 131 -1.59 27.70 0.03
CA GLU A 131 -2.58 27.27 1.00
C GLU A 131 -3.54 26.23 0.41
N ARG A 132 -3.89 26.39 -0.87
CA ARG A 132 -4.80 25.48 -1.56
C ARG A 132 -4.10 24.18 -1.98
N LYS A 133 -2.78 24.23 -2.26
CA LYS A 133 -1.95 23.02 -2.41
C LYS A 133 -1.90 22.22 -1.11
N LEU A 134 -1.69 22.89 0.02
CA LEU A 134 -1.74 22.25 1.34
C LEU A 134 -3.11 21.62 1.64
N GLY A 135 -4.20 22.30 1.28
CA GLY A 135 -5.56 21.74 1.40
C GLY A 135 -5.75 20.46 0.58
N LEU A 136 -5.31 20.45 -0.68
CA LEU A 136 -5.37 19.26 -1.54
C LEU A 136 -4.51 18.10 -1.03
N ILE A 137 -3.33 18.39 -0.48
CA ILE A 137 -2.48 17.36 0.14
C ILE A 137 -3.19 16.73 1.33
N ARG A 138 -3.85 17.55 2.17
CA ARG A 138 -4.64 17.05 3.30
C ARG A 138 -5.81 16.18 2.84
N GLU A 139 -6.54 16.60 1.81
CA GLU A 139 -7.64 15.84 1.23
C GLU A 139 -7.19 14.48 0.66
N ILE A 140 -6.07 14.45 -0.06
CA ILE A 140 -5.48 13.20 -0.59
C ILE A 140 -5.05 12.25 0.55
N LEU A 141 -4.59 12.82 1.67
CA LEU A 141 -4.15 12.09 2.86
C LEU A 141 -5.30 11.75 3.82
N GLY A 142 -6.51 12.27 3.62
CA GLY A 142 -7.66 12.08 4.51
C GLY A 142 -7.56 12.84 5.84
N LEU A 143 -6.89 14.00 5.85
CA LEU A 143 -6.64 14.87 7.00
C LEU A 143 -7.51 16.14 7.01
#